data_AF-A0A1G4IEP5-F1
#
_entry.id   AF-A0A1G4IEP5-F1
#
_cell.length_a   1.000
_cell.length_b   1.000
_cell.length_c   1.000
_cell.angle_alpha   90.00
_cell.angle_beta   90.00
_cell.angle_gamma   90.00
#
_symmetry.space_group_name_H-M   'P 1'
#
loop_
_entity.id
_entity.type
_entity.pdbx_description
1 polymer ?
#
loop_
_entity_poly.entity_id
_entity_poly.type
_entity_poly.pdbx_seq_one_letter_code
_entity_poly.pdbx_strand_id
1 'polypeptide(L)'
;MSANAWRPLNAASKHSQFSMDLFDQWRAEQREAIADRGSDPDPAVEEAHNNFMLRQNLNAYICYKQLDEYTACLEKHNLIEHGDDRREINTRNSINEKKCRATHNAYVGCMGSRLNHETLLQNAALHSSCASHHVSLMECYNTNREVETSTEVPQCVPFYRRLIRCGLNHLWNDYWRALTNFGEAEDYHLYELSRDENKKQEFLRAITSSVEEQRNYLRTRREQEKGYFLSNPSDQVKGDTKG
;
A
#
# COMPACT_ATOMS: atom_id res chain seq x y z
N MET A 1 -9.32 -22.56 7.64
CA MET A 1 -8.34 -21.52 8.04
C MET A 1 -7.29 -21.42 6.93
N SER A 2 -7.29 -20.30 6.20
CA SER A 2 -6.32 -20.00 5.14
C SER A 2 -4.91 -19.99 5.74
N ALA A 3 -4.04 -20.87 5.25
CA ALA A 3 -2.61 -20.77 5.54
C ALA A 3 -2.10 -19.59 4.71
N ASN A 4 -2.05 -18.40 5.30
CA ASN A 4 -1.54 -17.21 4.63
C ASN A 4 -0.13 -17.50 4.08
N ALA A 5 0.01 -17.46 2.75
CA ALA A 5 1.29 -17.48 2.04
C ALA A 5 2.20 -16.28 2.42
N TRP A 6 1.63 -15.31 3.14
CA TRP A 6 2.28 -14.16 3.75
C TRP A 6 2.94 -14.43 5.10
N ARG A 7 2.76 -15.62 5.71
CA ARG A 7 3.45 -15.90 6.96
C ARG A 7 4.96 -15.85 6.70
N PRO A 8 5.73 -15.07 7.49
CA PRO A 8 7.17 -15.04 7.37
C PRO A 8 7.71 -16.47 7.36
N LEU A 9 8.41 -16.84 6.29
CA LEU A 9 9.23 -18.04 6.26
C LEU A 9 10.36 -17.79 7.25
N ASN A 10 10.11 -18.09 8.54
CA ASN A 10 11.01 -17.97 9.70
C ASN A 10 12.18 -16.99 9.50
N ALA A 11 12.04 -15.76 9.99
CA ALA A 11 13.17 -14.83 10.07
C ALA A 11 14.31 -15.51 10.86
N ALA A 12 15.38 -15.89 10.15
CA ALA A 12 16.52 -16.53 10.76
C ALA A 12 17.18 -15.55 11.74
N SER A 13 17.33 -16.00 12.98
CA SER A 13 18.00 -15.27 14.06
C SER A 13 19.45 -14.94 13.67
N LYS A 14 19.76 -13.64 13.64
CA LYS A 14 21.07 -12.96 13.41
C LYS A 14 21.33 -12.52 11.96
N HIS A 15 20.82 -11.34 11.61
CA HIS A 15 21.26 -10.58 10.45
C HIS A 15 22.58 -9.84 10.77
N SER A 16 23.50 -9.77 9.82
CA SER A 16 24.71 -8.94 9.96
C SER A 16 24.34 -7.45 9.91
N GLN A 17 25.10 -6.59 10.61
CA GLN A 17 24.87 -5.13 10.60
C GLN A 17 24.82 -4.58 9.16
N PHE A 18 25.72 -5.04 8.29
CA PHE A 18 25.74 -4.68 6.87
C PHE A 18 24.45 -5.03 6.12
N SER A 19 23.82 -6.17 6.43
CA SER A 19 22.53 -6.54 5.83
C SER A 19 21.39 -5.66 6.32
N MET A 20 21.48 -5.14 7.55
CA MET A 20 20.49 -4.22 8.11
C MET A 20 20.65 -2.82 7.52
N ASP A 21 21.89 -2.34 7.33
CA ASP A 21 22.13 -1.03 6.71
C ASP A 21 21.60 -0.98 5.27
N LEU A 22 21.79 -2.06 4.49
CA LEU A 22 21.21 -2.17 3.14
C LEU A 22 19.67 -2.28 3.16
N PHE A 23 19.10 -2.92 4.18
CA PHE A 23 17.65 -2.95 4.35
C PHE A 23 17.10 -1.56 4.67
N ASP A 24 17.79 -0.78 5.50
CA ASP A 24 17.41 0.59 5.84
C ASP A 24 17.47 1.52 4.63
N GLN A 25 18.51 1.37 3.80
CA GLN A 25 18.59 2.07 2.52
C GLN A 25 17.41 1.71 1.61
N TRP A 26 17.14 0.41 1.44
CA TRP A 26 15.99 -0.04 0.65
C TRP A 26 14.67 0.51 1.18
N ARG A 27 14.47 0.54 2.51
CA ARG A 27 13.28 1.13 3.14
C ARG A 27 13.16 2.63 2.88
N ALA A 28 14.28 3.36 2.81
CA ALA A 28 14.27 4.77 2.45
C ALA A 28 13.88 4.96 0.98
N GLU A 29 14.42 4.16 0.08
CA GLU A 29 14.08 4.17 -1.35
C GLU A 29 12.59 3.85 -1.59
N GLN A 30 12.02 2.88 -0.86
CA GLN A 30 10.59 2.59 -0.94
C GLN A 30 9.72 3.74 -0.43
N ARG A 31 10.15 4.43 0.64
CA ARG A 31 9.43 5.61 1.16
C ARG A 31 9.41 6.74 0.13
N GLU A 32 10.54 7.02 -0.50
CA GLU A 32 10.61 8.03 -1.57
C GLU A 32 9.72 7.62 -2.76
N ALA A 33 9.78 6.35 -3.16
CA ALA A 33 8.93 5.83 -4.23
C ALA A 33 7.43 5.93 -3.92
N ILE A 34 7.03 5.87 -2.64
CA ILE A 34 5.64 6.12 -2.21
C ILE A 34 5.31 7.61 -2.32
N ALA A 35 6.20 8.49 -1.85
CA ALA A 35 5.99 9.94 -1.90
C ALA A 35 5.74 10.44 -3.34
N ASP A 36 6.44 9.86 -4.31
CA ASP A 36 6.38 10.24 -5.73
C ASP A 36 5.29 9.54 -6.57
N ARG A 37 4.47 8.65 -5.99
CA ARG A 37 3.38 8.03 -6.76
C ARG A 37 2.40 9.08 -7.28
N GLY A 38 2.09 8.99 -8.58
CA GLY A 38 1.21 9.95 -9.25
C GLY A 38 1.88 11.30 -9.54
N SER A 39 3.20 11.41 -9.38
CA SER A 39 3.97 12.55 -9.87
C SER A 39 3.95 12.58 -11.40
N ASP A 40 3.50 13.68 -11.98
CA ASP A 40 3.43 13.90 -13.42
C ASP A 40 3.89 15.33 -13.75
N PRO A 41 4.58 15.56 -14.90
CA PRO A 41 4.89 16.91 -15.36
C PRO A 41 3.66 17.80 -15.60
N ASP A 42 2.51 17.21 -15.93
CA ASP A 42 1.23 17.92 -16.08
C ASP A 42 0.58 18.18 -14.71
N PRO A 43 0.44 19.46 -14.30
CA PRO A 43 -0.17 19.79 -13.01
C PRO A 43 -1.63 19.33 -12.86
N ALA A 44 -2.37 19.17 -13.96
CA ALA A 44 -3.76 18.72 -13.93
C ALA A 44 -3.86 17.23 -13.56
N VAL A 45 -2.90 16.42 -14.02
CA VAL A 45 -2.83 14.99 -13.69
C VAL A 45 -2.47 14.81 -12.22
N GLU A 46 -1.51 15.59 -11.71
CA GLU A 46 -1.15 15.57 -10.29
C GLU A 46 -2.34 15.97 -9.39
N GLU A 47 -3.08 17.00 -9.78
CA GLU A 47 -4.27 17.42 -9.03
C GLU A 47 -5.39 16.37 -9.08
N ALA A 48 -5.59 15.71 -10.21
CA ALA A 48 -6.54 14.60 -10.31
C ALA A 48 -6.15 13.42 -9.41
N HIS A 49 -4.85 13.07 -9.35
CA HIS A 49 -4.33 12.05 -8.44
C HIS A 49 -4.53 12.45 -6.99
N ASN A 50 -4.18 13.67 -6.61
CA ASN A 50 -4.37 14.16 -5.24
C ASN A 50 -5.85 14.15 -4.82
N ASN A 51 -6.76 14.54 -5.72
CA ASN A 51 -8.20 14.47 -5.48
C ASN A 51 -8.71 13.02 -5.35
N PHE A 52 -8.14 12.09 -6.12
CA PHE A 52 -8.43 10.67 -5.96
C PHE A 52 -7.96 10.16 -4.60
N MET A 53 -6.70 10.42 -4.24
CA MET A 53 -6.11 9.98 -2.98
C MET A 53 -6.78 10.63 -1.76
N LEU A 54 -7.20 11.89 -1.86
CA LEU A 54 -7.99 12.57 -0.83
C LEU A 54 -9.28 11.79 -0.57
N ARG A 55 -10.01 11.41 -1.61
CA ARG A 55 -11.25 10.63 -1.48
C ARG A 55 -11.00 9.26 -0.86
N GLN A 56 -9.93 8.56 -1.27
CA GLN A 56 -9.56 7.27 -0.68
C GLN A 56 -9.26 7.40 0.81
N ASN A 57 -8.48 8.41 1.19
CA ASN A 57 -8.13 8.65 2.60
C ASN A 57 -9.34 9.13 3.43
N LEU A 58 -10.25 9.92 2.88
CA LEU A 58 -11.51 10.27 3.55
C LEU A 58 -12.32 9.02 3.84
N ASN A 59 -12.47 8.14 2.86
CA ASN A 59 -13.16 6.87 3.00
C ASN A 59 -12.49 5.97 4.06
N ALA A 60 -11.16 5.92 4.11
CA ALA A 60 -10.43 5.09 5.06
C ALA A 60 -10.49 5.59 6.50
N TYR A 61 -10.31 6.90 6.72
CA TYR A 61 -10.03 7.44 8.06
C TYR A 61 -11.19 8.19 8.69
N ILE A 62 -12.04 8.86 7.89
CA ILE A 62 -13.04 9.80 8.40
C ILE A 62 -14.45 9.32 8.13
N CYS A 63 -14.77 9.06 6.87
CA CYS A 63 -16.11 8.74 6.38
C CYS A 63 -16.40 7.24 6.28
N TYR A 64 -15.54 6.38 6.86
CA TYR A 64 -15.68 4.92 6.76
C TYR A 64 -17.04 4.42 7.28
N LYS A 65 -17.56 5.00 8.37
CA LYS A 65 -18.86 4.59 8.92
C LYS A 65 -20.01 4.89 7.95
N GLN A 66 -20.04 6.10 7.41
CA GLN A 66 -21.07 6.49 6.44
C GLN A 66 -20.95 5.69 5.14
N LEU A 67 -19.71 5.37 4.74
CA LEU A 67 -19.44 4.49 3.61
C LEU A 67 -20.00 3.08 3.84
N ASP A 68 -19.76 2.48 5.01
CA ASP A 68 -20.26 1.16 5.37
C ASP A 68 -21.79 1.12 5.39
N GLU A 69 -22.43 2.11 6.03
CA GLU A 69 -23.90 2.22 6.08
C GLU A 69 -24.52 2.40 4.68
N TYR A 70 -23.87 3.20 3.82
CA TYR A 70 -24.34 3.39 2.46
C TYR A 70 -24.16 2.12 1.63
N THR A 71 -23.00 1.46 1.74
CA THR A 71 -22.70 0.19 1.06
C THR A 71 -23.71 -0.88 1.45
N ALA A 72 -23.98 -1.06 2.75
CA ALA A 72 -24.97 -2.01 3.24
C ALA A 72 -26.38 -1.75 2.68
N CYS A 73 -26.76 -0.49 2.51
CA CYS A 73 -28.02 -0.15 1.86
C CYS A 73 -28.03 -0.52 0.37
N LEU A 74 -26.95 -0.22 -0.35
CA LEU A 74 -26.83 -0.56 -1.77
C LEU A 74 -26.88 -2.08 -1.98
N GLU A 75 -26.19 -2.85 -1.15
CA GLU A 75 -26.23 -4.33 -1.16
C GLU A 75 -27.65 -4.84 -0.92
N LYS A 76 -28.35 -4.32 0.09
CA LYS A 76 -29.74 -4.70 0.38
C LYS A 76 -30.68 -4.48 -0.80
N HIS A 77 -30.39 -3.49 -1.65
CA HIS A 77 -31.18 -3.18 -2.84
C HIS A 77 -30.62 -3.77 -4.14
N ASN A 78 -29.58 -4.60 -4.07
CA ASN A 78 -28.86 -5.15 -5.24
C ASN A 78 -28.41 -4.07 -6.23
N LEU A 79 -27.97 -2.92 -5.71
CA LEU A 79 -27.50 -1.77 -6.49
C LEU A 79 -25.97 -1.74 -6.66
N ILE A 80 -25.27 -2.72 -6.09
CA ILE A 80 -23.86 -2.96 -6.33
C ILE A 80 -23.74 -4.04 -7.39
N GLU A 81 -23.26 -3.67 -8.57
CA GLU A 81 -22.79 -4.65 -9.55
C GLU A 81 -21.42 -5.18 -9.09
N HIS A 82 -21.30 -6.50 -8.94
CA HIS A 82 -20.03 -7.14 -8.57
C HIS A 82 -19.11 -7.42 -9.77
N GLY A 83 -19.28 -6.69 -10.89
CA GLY A 83 -18.49 -6.84 -12.12
C GLY A 83 -17.29 -5.88 -12.19
N ASP A 84 -16.11 -6.46 -12.47
CA ASP A 84 -14.78 -5.88 -12.75
C ASP A 84 -14.24 -4.74 -11.86
N ASP A 85 -13.28 -5.11 -10.99
CA ASP A 85 -12.07 -4.42 -10.48
C ASP A 85 -12.05 -2.90 -10.17
N ARG A 86 -13.17 -2.19 -10.25
CA ARG A 86 -13.29 -0.77 -9.88
C ARG A 86 -14.56 -0.56 -9.06
N ARG A 87 -14.50 -0.98 -7.78
CA ARG A 87 -15.54 -0.66 -6.79
C ARG A 87 -15.42 0.77 -6.30
N GLU A 88 -15.60 1.75 -7.19
CA GLU A 88 -15.91 3.11 -6.73
C GLU A 88 -17.42 3.23 -6.58
N ILE A 89 -17.90 3.55 -5.38
CA ILE A 89 -19.33 3.68 -5.14
C ILE A 89 -19.84 4.89 -5.93
N ASN A 90 -20.67 4.62 -6.93
CA ASN A 90 -21.25 5.66 -7.75
C ASN A 90 -22.29 6.47 -6.96
N THR A 91 -21.88 7.65 -6.50
CA THR A 91 -22.74 8.63 -5.82
C THR A 91 -23.54 9.51 -6.77
N ARG A 92 -23.37 9.39 -8.09
CA ARG A 92 -24.11 10.19 -9.09
C ARG A 92 -25.32 9.46 -9.67
N ASN A 93 -25.56 8.22 -9.25
CA ASN A 93 -26.69 7.43 -9.72
C ASN A 93 -27.98 7.82 -8.97
N SER A 94 -28.97 8.35 -9.69
CA SER A 94 -30.26 8.78 -9.14
C SER A 94 -31.08 7.64 -8.53
N ILE A 95 -30.89 6.40 -8.99
CA ILE A 95 -31.53 5.21 -8.40
C ILE A 95 -30.95 4.93 -7.01
N ASN A 96 -29.63 5.01 -6.88
CA ASN A 96 -28.92 4.83 -5.61
C ASN A 96 -29.38 5.88 -4.59
N GLU A 97 -29.41 7.15 -5.00
CA GLU A 97 -29.91 8.25 -4.18
C GLU A 97 -31.37 8.01 -3.77
N LYS A 98 -32.25 7.59 -4.69
CA LYS A 98 -33.67 7.37 -4.37
C LYS A 98 -33.89 6.22 -3.40
N LYS A 99 -33.17 5.11 -3.55
CA LYS A 99 -33.34 3.90 -2.72
C LYS A 99 -32.62 4.00 -1.38
N CYS A 100 -31.49 4.69 -1.34
CA CYS A 100 -30.63 4.82 -0.16
C CYS A 100 -30.47 6.27 0.31
N ARG A 101 -31.49 7.11 0.14
CA ARG A 101 -31.41 8.57 0.35
C ARG A 101 -30.76 8.98 1.67
N ALA A 102 -31.16 8.37 2.78
CA ALA A 102 -30.66 8.75 4.09
C ALA A 102 -29.15 8.48 4.22
N THR A 103 -28.71 7.26 3.90
CA THR A 103 -27.29 6.86 3.99
C THR A 103 -26.45 7.51 2.89
N HIS A 104 -27.03 7.71 1.70
CA HIS A 104 -26.43 8.48 0.61
C HIS A 104 -26.12 9.93 1.03
N ASN A 105 -27.10 10.64 1.58
CA ASN A 105 -26.92 12.03 2.00
C ASN A 105 -25.91 12.15 3.13
N ALA A 106 -25.89 11.19 4.08
CA ALA A 106 -24.90 11.15 5.14
C ALA A 106 -23.49 10.95 4.57
N TYR A 107 -23.33 10.02 3.62
CA TYR A 107 -22.03 9.75 2.97
C TYR A 107 -21.56 10.95 2.14
N VAL A 108 -22.39 11.48 1.25
CA VAL A 108 -22.06 12.66 0.44
C VAL A 108 -21.80 13.89 1.32
N GLY A 109 -22.57 14.07 2.40
CA GLY A 109 -22.34 15.13 3.37
C GLY A 109 -20.99 15.00 4.08
N CYS A 110 -20.59 13.77 4.46
CA CYS A 110 -19.26 13.53 5.03
C CYS A 110 -18.15 13.82 4.01
N MET A 111 -18.29 13.33 2.77
CA MET A 111 -17.33 13.49 1.69
C MET A 111 -17.26 14.92 1.13
N GLY A 112 -18.29 15.75 1.36
CA GLY A 112 -18.31 17.16 0.97
C GLY A 112 -17.94 18.12 2.10
N SER A 113 -17.68 17.61 3.31
CA SER A 113 -17.41 18.44 4.48
C SER A 113 -16.03 19.11 4.37
N ARG A 114 -16.03 20.44 4.33
CA ARG A 114 -14.78 21.24 4.33
C ARG A 114 -13.91 20.91 5.54
N LEU A 115 -14.50 20.73 6.72
CA LEU A 115 -13.78 20.40 7.94
C LEU A 115 -13.06 19.05 7.82
N ASN A 116 -13.71 18.05 7.20
CA ASN A 116 -13.09 16.74 7.00
C ASN A 116 -11.92 16.82 6.03
N HIS A 117 -12.07 17.60 4.95
CA HIS A 117 -10.99 17.84 3.99
C HIS A 117 -9.81 18.54 4.64
N GLU A 118 -10.06 19.63 5.39
CA GLU A 118 -9.02 20.38 6.10
C GLU A 118 -8.29 19.49 7.10
N THR A 119 -9.02 18.72 7.90
CA THR A 119 -8.44 17.78 8.87
C THR A 119 -7.52 16.78 8.19
N LEU A 120 -7.96 16.18 7.09
CA LEU A 120 -7.16 15.19 6.38
C LEU A 120 -5.92 15.80 5.71
N LEU A 121 -6.07 16.96 5.07
CA LEU A 121 -4.94 17.66 4.43
C LEU A 121 -3.89 18.11 5.46
N GLN A 122 -4.31 18.53 6.65
CA GLN A 122 -3.39 18.84 7.75
C GLN A 122 -2.60 17.60 8.20
N ASN A 123 -3.27 16.45 8.35
CA ASN A 123 -2.58 15.20 8.69
C ASN A 123 -1.62 14.77 7.59
N ALA A 124 -1.99 14.94 6.32
CA ALA A 124 -1.12 14.67 5.18
C ALA A 124 0.13 15.58 5.20
N ALA A 125 -0.06 16.89 5.38
CA ALA A 125 1.04 17.85 5.42
C ALA A 125 2.01 17.65 6.59
N LEU A 126 1.53 17.07 7.70
CA LEU A 126 2.32 16.79 8.90
C LEU A 126 2.86 15.35 8.96
N HIS A 127 2.69 14.57 7.89
CA HIS A 127 3.15 13.20 7.85
C HIS A 127 4.68 13.13 8.01
N SER A 128 5.16 12.27 8.91
CA SER A 128 6.59 12.22 9.31
C SER A 128 7.53 11.91 8.15
N SER A 129 7.09 11.09 7.19
CA SER A 129 7.88 10.75 5.99
C SER A 129 8.02 11.90 5.00
N CYS A 130 7.26 13.00 5.16
CA CYS A 130 7.23 14.12 4.24
C CYS A 130 7.92 15.39 4.79
N ALA A 131 8.69 15.26 5.88
CA ALA A 131 9.34 16.38 6.56
C ALA A 131 10.24 17.22 5.63
N SER A 132 10.97 16.58 4.72
CA SER A 132 11.81 17.25 3.71
C SER A 132 10.98 18.17 2.80
N HIS A 133 9.84 17.68 2.29
CA HIS A 133 8.95 18.48 1.45
C HIS A 133 8.29 19.63 2.22
N HIS A 134 7.98 19.43 3.50
CA HIS A 134 7.48 20.50 4.36
C HIS A 134 8.51 21.61 4.51
N VAL A 135 9.79 21.26 4.74
CA VAL A 135 10.89 22.23 4.78
C VAL A 135 11.01 22.98 3.46
N SER A 136 11.00 22.28 2.32
CA SER A 136 11.08 22.92 0.99
C SER A 136 9.92 23.90 0.72
N LEU A 137 8.71 23.57 1.18
CA LEU A 137 7.57 24.49 1.09
C LEU A 137 7.80 25.75 1.92
N MET A 138 8.27 25.60 3.16
CA MET A 138 8.54 26.74 4.03
C MET A 138 9.71 27.60 3.53
N GLU A 139 10.73 26.99 2.93
CA GLU A 139 11.81 27.71 2.24
C GLU A 139 11.25 28.54 1.08
N CYS A 140 10.39 27.96 0.23
CA CYS A 140 9.74 28.70 -0.84
C CYS A 140 8.96 29.91 -0.32
N TYR A 141 8.17 29.74 0.74
CA TYR A 141 7.41 30.85 1.34
C TYR A 141 8.33 31.94 1.88
N ASN A 142 9.43 31.57 2.54
CA ASN A 142 10.39 32.53 3.06
C ASN A 142 11.06 33.32 1.94
N THR A 143 11.42 32.67 0.82
CA THR A 143 12.04 33.33 -0.34
C THR A 143 11.06 34.25 -1.07
N ASN A 144 9.80 33.86 -1.22
CA ASN A 144 8.83 34.57 -2.06
C ASN A 144 7.86 35.47 -1.28
N ARG A 145 8.05 35.63 0.04
CA ARG A 145 7.13 36.35 0.93
C ARG A 145 6.76 37.74 0.42
N GLU A 146 7.76 38.53 -0.01
CA GLU A 146 7.56 39.89 -0.50
C GLU A 146 6.81 39.92 -1.83
N VAL A 147 7.08 38.94 -2.71
CA VAL A 147 6.46 38.81 -4.04
C VAL A 147 5.00 38.40 -3.89
N GLU A 148 4.70 37.39 -3.07
CA GLU A 148 3.31 36.94 -2.83
C GLU A 148 2.49 38.06 -2.16
N THR A 149 3.08 38.83 -1.24
CA THR A 149 2.39 39.94 -0.56
C THR A 149 2.08 41.10 -1.52
N SER A 150 2.93 41.35 -2.51
CA SER A 150 2.79 42.49 -3.43
C SER A 150 1.98 42.18 -4.69
N THR A 151 1.93 40.92 -5.12
CA THR A 151 1.30 40.52 -6.39
C THR A 151 0.03 39.69 -6.22
N GLU A 152 -0.24 39.17 -5.03
CA GLU A 152 -1.30 38.19 -4.75
C GLU A 152 -1.22 36.90 -5.59
N VAL A 153 -0.12 36.68 -6.33
CA VAL A 153 0.10 35.48 -7.14
C VAL A 153 0.88 34.45 -6.33
N PRO A 154 0.31 33.25 -6.06
CA PRO A 154 0.97 32.24 -5.26
C PRO A 154 2.14 31.59 -6.02
N GLN A 155 3.34 31.63 -5.43
CA GLN A 155 4.58 31.11 -6.01
C GLN A 155 4.86 29.67 -5.58
N CYS A 156 4.36 29.29 -4.40
CA CYS A 156 4.71 28.01 -3.77
C CYS A 156 3.72 26.86 -4.02
N VAL A 157 2.76 27.03 -4.94
CA VAL A 157 1.77 25.99 -5.29
C VAL A 157 2.40 24.65 -5.68
N PRO A 158 3.49 24.58 -6.48
CA PRO A 158 4.11 23.29 -6.81
C PRO A 158 4.67 22.56 -5.58
N PHE A 159 5.26 23.29 -4.64
CA PHE A 159 5.80 22.72 -3.40
C PHE A 159 4.66 22.21 -2.50
N TYR A 160 3.56 22.98 -2.43
CA TYR A 160 2.38 22.57 -1.68
C TYR A 160 1.76 21.30 -2.26
N ARG A 161 1.59 21.22 -3.58
CA ARG A 161 1.06 20.03 -4.27
C ARG A 161 1.90 18.79 -3.99
N ARG A 162 3.23 18.90 -4.06
CA ARG A 162 4.15 17.80 -3.73
C ARG A 162 4.04 17.35 -2.28
N LEU A 163 3.97 18.28 -1.33
CA LEU A 163 3.79 17.96 0.09
C LEU A 163 2.49 17.19 0.32
N ILE A 164 1.37 17.69 -0.23
CA ILE A 164 0.07 17.03 -0.10
C ILE A 164 0.08 15.65 -0.75
N ARG A 165 0.67 15.51 -1.95
CA ARG A 165 0.83 14.21 -2.62
C ARG A 165 1.57 13.21 -1.74
N CYS A 166 2.75 13.59 -1.23
CA CYS A 166 3.53 12.76 -0.33
C CYS A 166 2.68 12.29 0.86
N GLY A 167 2.02 13.23 1.55
CA GLY A 167 1.20 12.94 2.71
C GLY A 167 0.03 12.00 2.42
N LEU A 168 -0.72 12.26 1.35
CA LEU A 168 -1.87 11.44 0.95
C LEU A 168 -1.45 10.02 0.53
N ASN A 169 -0.32 9.88 -0.16
CA ASN A 169 0.22 8.58 -0.55
C ASN A 169 0.66 7.77 0.68
N HIS A 170 1.34 8.40 1.63
CA HIS A 170 1.78 7.72 2.86
C HIS A 170 0.63 7.36 3.78
N LEU A 171 -0.33 8.27 4.02
CA LEU A 171 -1.53 7.94 4.80
C LEU A 171 -2.25 6.73 4.19
N TRP A 172 -2.43 6.69 2.88
CA TRP A 172 -3.08 5.56 2.23
C TRP A 172 -2.28 4.26 2.37
N ASN A 173 -0.96 4.35 2.23
CA ASN A 173 -0.08 3.20 2.42
C ASN A 173 -0.15 2.67 3.87
N ASP A 174 -0.14 3.56 4.86
CA ASP A 174 -0.21 3.20 6.27
C ASP A 174 -1.56 2.56 6.62
N TYR A 175 -2.66 3.04 6.03
CA TYR A 175 -3.97 2.42 6.13
C TYR A 175 -3.93 0.96 5.67
N TRP A 176 -3.43 0.69 4.46
CA TRP A 176 -3.36 -0.67 3.93
C TRP A 176 -2.45 -1.58 4.75
N ARG A 177 -1.32 -1.07 5.21
CA ARG A 177 -0.41 -1.82 6.07
C ARG A 177 -1.06 -2.17 7.41
N ALA A 178 -1.78 -1.23 8.01
CA ALA A 178 -2.55 -1.49 9.24
C ALA A 178 -3.63 -2.55 9.02
N LEU A 179 -4.40 -2.46 7.93
CA LEU A 179 -5.46 -3.42 7.60
C LEU A 179 -4.91 -4.86 7.43
N THR A 180 -3.72 -4.98 6.86
CA THR A 180 -3.08 -6.26 6.55
C THR A 180 -2.14 -6.77 7.66
N ASN A 181 -1.99 -6.02 8.75
CA ASN A 181 -0.97 -6.25 9.79
C ASN A 181 0.45 -6.38 9.21
N PHE A 182 0.74 -5.61 8.15
CA PHE A 182 2.01 -5.65 7.45
C PHE A 182 3.07 -4.83 8.21
N GLY A 183 4.05 -5.52 8.78
CA GLY A 183 5.08 -4.96 9.64
C GLY A 183 6.48 -5.04 9.05
N GLU A 184 7.47 -4.94 9.93
CA GLU A 184 8.89 -4.94 9.56
C GLU A 184 9.38 -6.30 9.05
N ALA A 185 8.79 -7.40 9.54
CA ALA A 185 9.13 -8.74 9.07
C ALA A 185 8.72 -8.94 7.61
N GLU A 186 7.55 -8.43 7.22
CA GLU A 186 7.07 -8.47 5.85
C GLU A 186 7.86 -7.53 4.93
N ASP A 187 8.26 -6.34 5.40
CA ASP A 187 9.19 -5.46 4.67
C ASP A 187 10.52 -6.16 4.42
N TYR A 188 11.08 -6.82 5.43
CA TYR A 188 12.35 -7.54 5.29
C TYR A 188 12.21 -8.69 4.28
N HIS A 189 11.08 -9.39 4.31
CA HIS A 189 10.80 -10.43 3.32
C HIS A 189 10.74 -9.86 1.90
N LEU A 190 10.05 -8.75 1.67
CA LEU A 190 10.03 -8.07 0.36
C LEU A 190 11.43 -7.64 -0.08
N TYR A 191 12.24 -7.13 0.86
CA TYR A 191 13.63 -6.80 0.59
C TYR A 191 14.44 -8.03 0.14
N GLU A 192 14.30 -9.18 0.80
CA GLU A 192 14.95 -10.42 0.37
C GLU A 192 14.51 -10.86 -1.03
N LEU A 193 13.21 -10.78 -1.33
CA LEU A 193 12.67 -11.11 -2.66
C LEU A 193 13.17 -10.13 -3.73
N SER A 194 13.41 -8.87 -3.38
CA SER A 194 13.92 -7.87 -4.33
C SER A 194 15.38 -8.10 -4.72
N ARG A 195 16.17 -8.76 -3.85
CA ARG A 195 17.59 -9.04 -4.05
C ARG A 195 17.89 -10.36 -4.71
N ASP A 196 17.02 -11.35 -4.57
CA ASP A 196 17.25 -12.73 -5.03
C ASP A 196 16.11 -13.19 -5.94
N GLU A 197 16.37 -13.21 -7.24
CA GLU A 197 15.39 -13.61 -8.25
C GLU A 197 14.98 -15.08 -8.07
N ASN A 198 15.84 -15.96 -7.53
CA ASN A 198 15.44 -17.35 -7.26
C ASN A 198 14.40 -17.40 -6.13
N LYS A 199 14.62 -16.65 -5.04
CA LYS A 199 13.62 -16.52 -3.96
C LYS A 199 12.32 -15.91 -4.47
N LYS A 200 12.40 -14.92 -5.35
CA LYS A 200 11.23 -14.31 -5.99
C LYS A 200 10.45 -15.31 -6.85
N GLN A 201 11.12 -16.07 -7.71
CA GLN A 201 10.48 -17.11 -8.53
C GLN A 201 9.88 -18.22 -7.67
N GLU A 202 10.56 -18.61 -6.59
CA GLU A 202 10.07 -19.58 -5.60
C GLU A 202 8.81 -19.07 -4.89
N PHE A 203 8.81 -17.81 -4.45
CA PHE A 203 7.63 -17.15 -3.87
C PHE A 203 6.46 -17.06 -4.88
N LEU A 204 6.73 -16.64 -6.12
CA LEU A 204 5.71 -16.55 -7.18
C LEU A 204 5.08 -17.93 -7.46
N ARG A 205 5.88 -19.00 -7.51
CA ARG A 205 5.37 -20.37 -7.66
C ARG A 205 4.53 -20.79 -6.45
N ALA A 206 4.94 -20.42 -5.24
CA ALA A 206 4.17 -20.74 -4.05
C ALA A 206 2.80 -20.06 -4.09
N ILE A 207 2.71 -18.77 -4.41
CA ILE A 207 1.42 -18.05 -4.39
C ILE A 207 0.51 -18.38 -5.58
N THR A 208 1.05 -18.85 -6.71
CA THR A 208 0.28 -19.20 -7.91
C THR A 208 -0.12 -20.67 -8.00
N SER A 209 0.43 -21.52 -7.12
CA SER A 209 0.10 -22.95 -7.06
C SER A 209 -1.13 -23.24 -6.23
N SER A 210 -1.73 -24.41 -6.46
CA SER A 210 -2.90 -24.89 -5.71
C SER A 210 -2.57 -25.07 -4.22
N VAL A 211 -3.59 -25.06 -3.36
CA VAL A 211 -3.43 -25.21 -1.90
C VAL A 211 -2.73 -26.54 -1.53
N GLU A 212 -2.92 -27.59 -2.32
CA GLU A 212 -2.24 -28.89 -2.13
C GLU A 212 -0.76 -28.84 -2.50
N GLU A 213 -0.42 -28.15 -3.59
CA GLU A 213 0.97 -27.92 -4.00
C GLU A 213 1.70 -27.02 -3.01
N GLN A 214 1.05 -25.96 -2.51
CA GLN A 214 1.59 -25.10 -1.44
C GLN A 214 1.90 -25.90 -0.17
N ARG A 215 0.99 -26.81 0.24
CA ARG A 215 1.18 -27.65 1.43
C ARG A 215 2.31 -28.66 1.25
N ASN A 216 2.42 -29.28 0.07
CA ASN A 216 3.52 -30.20 -0.22
C ASN A 216 4.85 -29.46 -0.26
N TYR A 217 4.91 -28.30 -0.93
CA TYR A 217 6.10 -27.46 -0.99
C TYR A 217 6.57 -27.04 0.41
N LEU A 218 5.67 -26.52 1.26
CA LEU A 218 5.99 -26.16 2.66
C LEU A 218 6.40 -27.37 3.50
N ARG A 219 5.88 -28.57 3.21
CA ARG A 219 6.28 -29.82 3.88
C ARG A 219 7.71 -30.22 3.48
N THR A 220 8.01 -30.28 2.20
CA THR A 220 9.35 -30.61 1.66
C THR A 220 10.41 -29.64 2.18
N ARG A 221 10.08 -28.35 2.26
CA ARG A 221 10.93 -27.31 2.86
C ARG A 221 11.27 -27.58 4.32
N ARG A 222 10.26 -27.92 5.15
CA ARG A 222 10.49 -28.29 6.57
C ARG A 222 11.29 -29.57 6.71
N GLU A 223 11.15 -30.51 5.78
CA GLU A 223 11.93 -31.77 5.78
C GLU A 223 13.39 -31.52 5.40
N GLN A 224 13.63 -30.65 4.41
CA GLN A 224 14.97 -30.16 4.03
C GLN A 224 15.65 -29.39 5.16
N GLU A 225 14.94 -28.46 5.82
CA GLU A 225 15.45 -27.66 6.93
C GLU A 225 15.76 -28.50 8.18
N LYS A 226 15.07 -29.63 8.37
CA LYS A 226 15.37 -30.60 9.43
C LYS A 226 16.56 -31.52 9.12
N GLY A 227 17.21 -31.36 7.95
CA GLY A 227 18.39 -32.14 7.59
C GLY A 227 18.11 -33.61 7.28
N TYR A 228 16.86 -34.01 7.02
CA TYR A 228 16.56 -35.39 6.59
C TYR A 228 16.80 -35.57 5.09
N PHE A 229 18.05 -35.41 4.68
CA PHE A 229 18.61 -36.18 3.57
C PHE A 229 19.73 -37.04 4.17
N LEU A 230 19.34 -38.09 4.89
CA LEU A 230 20.19 -39.27 4.96
C LEU A 230 20.12 -39.89 3.56
N SER A 231 21.15 -39.68 2.76
CA SER A 231 21.41 -40.53 1.59
C SER A 231 21.30 -41.97 2.06
N ASN A 232 20.31 -42.71 1.57
CA ASN A 232 20.24 -44.13 1.83
C ASN A 232 21.52 -44.75 1.24
N PRO A 233 22.35 -45.48 2.00
CA PRO A 233 23.55 -46.13 1.47
C PRO A 233 23.24 -47.28 0.49
N SER A 234 22.00 -47.41 0.03
CA SER A 234 21.53 -48.48 -0.87
C SER A 234 21.66 -48.13 -2.36
N ASP A 235 21.91 -46.88 -2.72
CA ASP A 235 22.03 -46.48 -4.14
C ASP A 235 23.47 -46.59 -4.69
N GLN A 236 24.42 -47.15 -3.91
CA GLN A 236 25.75 -47.50 -4.41
C GLN A 236 25.95 -48.98 -4.76
N VAL A 237 24.88 -49.78 -4.81
CA VAL A 237 25.01 -51.19 -5.20
C VAL A 237 23.93 -51.58 -6.21
N LYS A 238 24.16 -51.30 -7.49
CA LYS A 238 23.90 -52.22 -8.64
C LYS A 238 24.10 -51.53 -10.00
N GLY A 239 25.02 -52.10 -10.80
CA GLY A 239 25.19 -51.89 -12.24
C GLY A 239 26.57 -51.31 -12.58
N ASP A 240 27.53 -51.99 -13.19
CA ASP A 240 27.51 -53.25 -13.90
C ASP A 240 28.90 -53.91 -13.89
N THR A 241 28.92 -55.21 -13.63
CA THR A 241 29.98 -56.12 -14.05
C THR A 241 29.46 -56.87 -15.26
N LYS A 242 30.10 -56.68 -16.43
CA LYS A 242 30.51 -57.71 -17.41
C LYS A 242 30.49 -57.19 -18.85
N GLY A 243 31.61 -57.43 -19.52
CA GLY A 243 31.91 -57.19 -20.93
C GLY A 243 33.41 -57.27 -21.09
#